data_AF-A0A1H2H6F5-F1
#
_entry.id   AF-A0A1H2H6F5-F1
#
_cell.length_a   1.000
_cell.length_b   1.000
_cell.length_c   1.000
_cell.angle_alpha   90.00
_cell.angle_beta   90.00
_cell.angle_gamma   90.00
#
_symmetry.space_group_name_H-M   'P 1'
#
loop_
_entity.id
_entity.type
_entity.pdbx_description
1 polymer ?
#
loop_
_entity_poly.entity_id
_entity_poly.type
_entity_poly.pdbx_seq_one_letter_code
_entity_poly.pdbx_strand_id
1 'polypeptide(L)'
;MKVTAKKNEKVANMIFASIYPLYWNRLEKHGRTREEFHQVIEWFTGFNENKLQSLIAEKVTFRTFFEKAKIHENAHLIKGIVCGYRIEEIEDEFELYKQCRQMEKLIDE
;
A
#
# COMPACT_ATOMS: atom_id res chain seq x y z
N MET A 1 -13.92 -10.83 -4.33
CA MET A 1 -12.99 -11.99 -4.27
C MET A 1 -12.66 -12.27 -2.81
N LYS A 2 -12.31 -13.51 -2.42
CA LYS A 2 -11.79 -13.81 -1.06
C LYS A 2 -10.26 -13.84 -1.05
N VAL A 3 -9.66 -13.41 0.06
CA VAL A 3 -8.22 -13.53 0.26
C VAL A 3 -7.92 -14.96 0.72
N THR A 4 -6.76 -15.48 0.35
CA THR A 4 -6.29 -16.79 0.80
C THR A 4 -4.90 -16.62 1.39
N ALA A 5 -4.52 -17.49 2.33
CA ALA A 5 -3.19 -17.47 2.94
C ALA A 5 -2.06 -17.47 1.90
N LYS A 6 -2.19 -18.30 0.84
CA LYS A 6 -1.24 -18.33 -0.27
C LYS A 6 -1.12 -16.99 -1.00
N LYS A 7 -2.24 -16.28 -1.20
CA LYS A 7 -2.23 -14.98 -1.88
C LYS A 7 -1.67 -13.87 -0.98
N ASN A 8 -2.02 -13.91 0.30
CA ASN A 8 -1.44 -13.02 1.32
C ASN A 8 0.08 -13.16 1.35
N GLU A 9 0.58 -14.39 1.45
CA GLU A 9 2.02 -14.67 1.49
C GLU A 9 2.72 -14.27 0.19
N LYS A 10 2.08 -14.47 -0.96
CA LYS A 10 2.64 -14.02 -2.24
C LYS A 10 2.83 -12.50 -2.27
N VAL A 11 1.84 -11.73 -1.80
CA VAL A 11 1.93 -10.26 -1.74
C VAL A 11 2.96 -9.82 -0.71
N ALA A 12 2.97 -10.46 0.46
CA ALA A 12 3.93 -10.18 1.53
C ALA A 12 5.39 -10.23 1.06
N ASN A 13 5.72 -11.16 0.15
CA ASN A 13 7.06 -11.36 -0.38
C ASN A 13 7.39 -10.53 -1.64
N MET A 14 6.44 -9.76 -2.18
CA MET A 14 6.73 -8.87 -3.31
C MET A 14 7.61 -7.70 -2.86
N ILE A 15 8.57 -7.32 -3.70
CA ILE A 15 9.46 -6.17 -3.47
C ILE A 15 8.70 -4.88 -3.74
N PHE A 16 8.57 -4.02 -2.73
CA PHE A 16 7.87 -2.74 -2.84
C PHE A 16 8.48 -1.86 -3.94
N ALA A 17 9.80 -1.78 -4.00
CA ALA A 17 10.55 -1.02 -5.00
C ALA A 17 10.25 -1.42 -6.46
N SER A 18 9.83 -2.67 -6.70
CA SER A 18 9.45 -3.13 -8.04
C SER A 18 8.03 -2.72 -8.41
N ILE A 19 7.16 -2.49 -7.43
CA ILE A 19 5.76 -2.11 -7.65
C ILE A 19 5.58 -0.59 -7.60
N TYR A 20 6.37 0.13 -6.80
CA TYR A 20 6.31 1.58 -6.67
C TYR A 20 6.28 2.34 -8.02
N PRO A 21 7.14 2.03 -9.02
CA PRO A 21 7.09 2.70 -10.32
C PRO A 21 5.77 2.46 -11.05
N LEU A 22 5.11 1.32 -10.84
CA LEU A 22 3.83 0.99 -11.46
C LEU A 22 2.70 1.86 -10.90
N TYR A 23 2.74 2.18 -9.61
CA TYR A 23 1.82 3.14 -9.00
C TYR A 23 2.09 4.54 -9.56
N TRP A 24 3.35 5.01 -9.50
CA TRP A 24 3.70 6.34 -10.00
C TRP A 24 3.31 6.55 -11.47
N ASN A 25 3.70 5.62 -12.35
CA ASN A 25 3.43 5.74 -13.79
C ASN A 25 1.93 5.78 -14.10
N ARG A 26 1.08 5.15 -13.26
CA ARG A 26 -0.37 5.24 -13.41
C ARG A 26 -0.86 6.63 -13.00
N LEU A 27 -0.46 7.10 -11.83
CA LEU A 27 -0.87 8.40 -11.28
C LEU A 27 -0.43 9.57 -12.17
N GLU A 28 0.80 9.52 -12.68
CA GLU A 28 1.35 10.51 -13.61
C GLU A 28 0.52 10.59 -14.89
N LYS A 29 0.09 9.43 -15.44
CA LYS A 29 -0.80 9.39 -16.62
C LYS A 29 -2.18 9.97 -16.35
N HIS A 30 -2.62 9.98 -15.09
CA HIS A 30 -3.87 10.61 -14.66
C HIS A 30 -3.68 12.04 -14.15
N GLY A 31 -2.50 12.65 -14.39
CA GLY A 31 -2.24 14.06 -14.08
C GLY A 31 -1.96 14.37 -12.62
N ARG A 32 -1.68 13.36 -11.79
CA ARG A 32 -1.30 13.53 -10.38
C ARG A 32 0.19 13.85 -10.25
N THR A 33 0.55 14.49 -9.15
CA THR A 33 1.93 14.87 -8.82
C THR A 33 2.62 13.85 -7.90
N ARG A 34 3.96 13.86 -7.87
CA ARG A 34 4.71 12.97 -6.96
C ARG A 34 4.49 13.35 -5.51
N GLU A 35 4.39 14.65 -5.28
CA GLU A 35 4.18 15.28 -3.98
C GLU A 35 2.86 14.80 -3.36
N GLU A 36 1.75 14.84 -4.11
CA GLU A 36 0.46 14.30 -3.66
C GLU A 36 0.55 12.79 -3.34
N PHE A 37 1.21 12.03 -4.21
CA PHE A 37 1.38 10.58 -4.00
C PHE A 37 2.18 10.27 -2.73
N HIS A 38 3.26 11.02 -2.48
CA HIS A 38 4.07 10.86 -1.28
C HIS A 38 3.34 11.30 -0.03
N GLN A 39 2.55 12.37 -0.09
CA GLN A 39 1.70 12.81 1.02
C GLN A 39 0.69 11.72 1.42
N VAL A 40 0.09 11.04 0.45
CA VAL A 40 -0.82 9.92 0.74
C VAL A 40 -0.09 8.76 1.41
N ILE A 41 1.09 8.38 0.91
CA ILE A 41 1.90 7.32 1.54
C ILE A 41 2.32 7.72 2.95
N GLU A 42 2.79 8.96 3.15
CA GLU A 42 3.21 9.47 4.43
C GLU A 42 2.05 9.50 5.42
N TRP A 43 0.88 10.00 5.01
CA TRP A 43 -0.31 9.97 5.84
C TRP A 43 -0.68 8.55 6.25
N PHE A 44 -0.64 7.59 5.32
CA PHE A 44 -1.05 6.21 5.59
C PHE A 44 -0.05 5.42 6.45
N THR A 45 1.25 5.62 6.23
CA THR A 45 2.32 4.75 6.78
C THR A 45 3.23 5.45 7.81
N GLY A 46 3.16 6.77 7.89
CA GLY A 46 4.10 7.60 8.65
C GLY A 46 5.47 7.75 8.01
N PHE A 47 5.67 7.27 6.78
CA PHE A 47 6.95 7.39 6.08
C PHE A 47 7.05 8.71 5.32
N ASN A 48 7.92 9.60 5.80
CA ASN A 48 8.35 10.74 5.00
C ASN A 48 9.14 10.30 3.76
N GLU A 49 9.35 11.24 2.82
CA GLU A 49 10.04 10.98 1.56
C GLU A 49 11.41 10.31 1.76
N ASN A 50 12.25 10.80 2.67
CA ASN A 50 13.56 10.23 2.94
C ASN A 50 13.47 8.75 3.37
N LYS A 51 12.52 8.44 4.24
CA LYS A 51 12.30 7.06 4.70
C LYS A 51 11.78 6.19 3.57
N LEU A 52 10.82 6.69 2.79
CA LEU A 52 10.27 6.00 1.63
C LEU A 52 11.36 5.66 0.60
N GLN A 53 12.20 6.63 0.24
CA GLN A 53 13.33 6.41 -0.67
C GLN A 53 14.34 5.40 -0.12
N SER A 54 14.63 5.44 1.18
CA SER A 54 15.50 4.46 1.83
C SER A 54 14.95 3.04 1.71
N LEU A 55 13.65 2.85 1.96
CA LEU A 55 12.98 1.55 1.85
C LEU A 55 12.95 1.05 0.40
N ILE A 56 12.80 1.95 -0.58
CA ILE A 56 12.88 1.62 -2.01
C ILE A 56 14.32 1.18 -2.37
N ALA A 57 15.34 1.89 -1.90
CA ALA A 57 16.74 1.55 -2.14
C ALA A 57 17.14 0.21 -1.48
N GLU A 58 16.65 -0.05 -0.26
CA GLU A 58 16.79 -1.32 0.46
C GLU A 58 16.07 -2.49 -0.24
N LYS A 59 15.18 -2.21 -1.21
CA LYS A 59 14.34 -3.21 -1.89
C LYS A 59 13.54 -4.08 -0.91
N VAL A 60 12.98 -3.44 0.12
CA VAL A 60 12.18 -4.16 1.12
C VAL A 60 10.95 -4.81 0.50
N THR A 61 10.49 -5.91 1.10
CA THR A 61 9.23 -6.55 0.74
C THR A 61 8.05 -5.76 1.32
N PHE A 62 6.82 -6.02 0.85
CA PHE A 62 5.62 -5.44 1.48
C PHE A 62 5.48 -5.82 2.94
N ARG A 63 5.89 -7.04 3.33
CA ARG A 63 5.95 -7.46 4.73
C ARG A 63 6.80 -6.49 5.55
N THR A 64 8.06 -6.34 5.17
CA THR A 64 8.97 -5.45 5.89
C THR A 64 8.58 -3.98 5.79
N PHE A 65 7.98 -3.57 4.67
CA PHE A 65 7.46 -2.22 4.50
C PHE A 65 6.38 -1.90 5.54
N PHE A 66 5.37 -2.75 5.68
CA PHE A 66 4.29 -2.52 6.63
C PHE A 66 4.64 -2.84 8.09
N GLU A 67 5.54 -3.78 8.35
CA GLU A 67 6.10 -4.01 9.69
C GLU A 67 6.86 -2.78 10.22
N LYS A 68 7.52 -2.03 9.32
CA LYS A 68 8.21 -0.78 9.68
C LYS A 68 7.25 0.42 9.74
N ALA A 69 6.03 0.30 9.23
CA ALA A 69 5.08 1.40 9.11
C ALA A 69 4.32 1.63 10.41
N LYS A 70 3.99 2.89 10.67
CA LYS A 70 2.99 3.24 11.69
C LYS A 70 1.70 3.57 10.95
N ILE A 71 0.86 2.55 10.74
CA ILE A 71 -0.41 2.73 10.03
C ILE A 71 -1.28 3.76 10.75
N HIS A 72 -1.85 4.68 9.98
CA HIS A 72 -2.71 5.73 10.51
C HIS A 72 -3.92 5.15 11.25
N GLU A 73 -4.30 5.72 12.40
CA GLU A 73 -5.43 5.22 13.22
C GLU A 73 -6.75 5.17 12.44
N ASN A 74 -6.99 6.16 11.58
CA ASN A 74 -8.14 6.24 10.69
C ASN A 74 -8.10 5.29 9.47
N ALA A 75 -7.10 4.41 9.33
CA ALA A 75 -7.04 3.46 8.21
C ALA A 75 -8.29 2.57 8.12
N HIS A 76 -8.94 2.27 9.25
CA HIS A 76 -10.19 1.53 9.30
C HIS A 76 -11.38 2.21 8.58
N LEU A 77 -11.28 3.51 8.29
CA LEU A 77 -12.27 4.26 7.52
C LEU A 77 -12.12 4.05 6.00
N ILE A 78 -10.98 3.53 5.54
CA ILE A 78 -10.73 3.25 4.13
C ILE A 78 -11.51 1.99 3.76
N LYS A 79 -12.63 2.19 3.05
CA LYS A 79 -13.60 1.15 2.68
C LYS A 79 -13.89 1.17 1.19
N GLY A 80 -14.64 0.19 0.72
CA GLY A 80 -15.07 0.08 -0.67
C GLY A 80 -14.30 -0.98 -1.43
N ILE A 81 -14.42 -0.93 -2.76
CA ILE A 81 -13.87 -1.96 -3.65
C ILE A 81 -12.64 -1.42 -4.36
N VAL A 82 -11.54 -2.17 -4.30
CA VAL A 82 -10.32 -1.93 -5.07
C VAL A 82 -9.73 -3.25 -5.54
N CYS A 83 -9.25 -3.30 -6.78
CA CYS A 83 -8.73 -4.52 -7.43
C CYS A 83 -9.64 -5.77 -7.29
N GLY A 84 -10.97 -5.58 -7.22
CA GLY A 84 -11.96 -6.67 -7.08
C GLY A 84 -12.13 -7.22 -5.64
N TYR A 85 -11.57 -6.54 -4.65
CA TYR A 85 -11.69 -6.86 -3.22
C TYR A 85 -12.44 -5.74 -2.50
N ARG A 86 -13.37 -6.12 -1.61
CA ARG A 86 -13.99 -5.19 -0.67
C ARG A 86 -13.13 -5.13 0.60
N ILE A 87 -12.57 -3.96 0.91
CA ILE A 87 -11.53 -3.79 1.93
C ILE A 87 -12.05 -4.16 3.33
N GLU A 88 -13.26 -3.71 3.65
CA GLU A 88 -13.90 -3.96 4.94
C GLU A 88 -14.28 -5.43 5.18
N GLU A 89 -14.29 -6.26 4.13
CA GLU A 89 -14.57 -7.70 4.23
C GLU A 89 -13.29 -8.55 4.29
N ILE A 90 -12.10 -7.96 4.17
CA ILE A 90 -10.84 -8.70 4.30
C ILE A 90 -10.66 -9.09 5.77
N GLU A 91 -10.52 -10.39 6.01
CA GLU A 91 -10.35 -10.97 7.33
C GLU A 91 -9.08 -10.43 8.03
N ASP A 92 -9.14 -10.26 9.35
CA ASP A 92 -8.05 -9.63 10.14
C ASP A 92 -6.75 -10.44 10.09
N GLU A 93 -6.81 -11.76 9.88
CA GLU A 93 -5.61 -12.58 9.65
C GLU A 93 -4.83 -12.20 8.37
N PHE A 94 -5.46 -11.47 7.44
CA PHE A 94 -4.87 -10.95 6.21
C PHE A 94 -4.62 -9.44 6.26
N GLU A 95 -4.27 -8.91 7.44
CA GLU A 95 -3.99 -7.49 7.66
C GLU A 95 -3.01 -6.90 6.65
N LEU A 96 -1.92 -7.58 6.32
CA LEU A 96 -0.97 -7.12 5.29
C LEU A 96 -1.66 -6.90 3.93
N TYR A 97 -2.51 -7.84 3.52
CA TYR A 97 -3.28 -7.71 2.28
C TYR A 97 -4.25 -6.56 2.33
N LYS A 98 -4.91 -6.37 3.48
CA LYS A 98 -5.84 -5.26 3.74
C LYS A 98 -5.13 -3.92 3.63
N GLN A 99 -3.95 -3.79 4.25
CA GLN A 99 -3.11 -2.59 4.19
C GLN A 99 -2.64 -2.27 2.76
N CYS A 100 -2.26 -3.29 1.97
CA CYS A 100 -1.97 -3.09 0.54
C CYS A 100 -3.18 -2.49 -0.20
N ARG A 101 -4.39 -3.02 0.04
CA ARG A 101 -5.61 -2.54 -0.64
C ARG A 101 -6.04 -1.16 -0.15
N GLN A 102 -5.89 -0.87 1.13
CA GLN A 102 -6.13 0.47 1.67
C GLN A 102 -5.21 1.50 1.01
N MET A 103 -3.90 1.20 0.93
CA MET A 103 -2.95 2.08 0.26
C MET A 103 -3.31 2.27 -1.22
N GLU A 104 -3.59 1.20 -1.95
CA GLU A 104 -3.99 1.27 -3.36
C GLU A 104 -5.28 2.05 -3.59
N LYS A 105 -6.23 1.96 -2.64
CA LYS A 105 -7.47 2.72 -2.69
C LYS A 105 -7.21 4.21 -2.51
N LEU A 106 -6.38 4.59 -1.54
CA LEU A 106 -6.05 6.00 -1.29
C LEU A 106 -5.30 6.65 -2.45
N ILE A 107 -4.40 5.91 -3.12
CA ILE A 107 -3.63 6.46 -4.24
C ILE A 107 -4.49 6.62 -5.50
N ASP A 108 -5.53 5.78 -5.67
CA ASP A 108 -6.42 5.84 -6.83
C ASP A 108 -7.53 6.91 -6.68
N GLU A 109 -7.76 7.47 -5.48
CA GLU A 109 -8.76 8.54 -5.19
C GLU A 109 -8.20 9.96 -5.39
#